data_AF-A0A0F2PPR3-F1
#
_entry.id   AF-A0A0F2PPR3-F1
#
_cell.length_a   1.000
_cell.length_b   1.000
_cell.length_c   1.000
_cell.angle_alpha   90.00
_cell.angle_beta   90.00
_cell.angle_gamma   90.00
#
_symmetry.space_group_name_H-M   'P 1'
#
loop_
_entity.id
_entity.type
_entity.pdbx_description
1 polymer ?
#
loop_
_entity_poly.entity_id
_entity_poly.type
_entity_poly.pdbx_seq_one_letter_code
_entity_poly.pdbx_strand_id
1 'polypeptide(L)'
;MISLYRAGKSGTRNCWNKMAIKIPGVRIALLNPATTKKLHELRSFRYRFRNVYGYMLDFNKLKDLLAMLPAALRDMRSDLTLFRKKMREMYDLPAD
;
A
#
# COMPACT_ATOMS: atom_id res chain seq x y z
N MET A 1 -13.11 16.40 -21.23
CA MET A 1 -12.97 16.75 -19.81
C MET A 1 -11.76 16.05 -19.22
N ILE A 2 -10.59 16.69 -19.24
CA ILE A 2 -9.37 16.17 -18.61
C ILE A 2 -9.27 16.88 -17.25
N SER A 3 -9.69 16.19 -16.18
CA SER A 3 -9.60 16.70 -14.82
C SER A 3 -8.13 16.72 -14.38
N LEU A 4 -7.51 17.89 -14.49
CA LEU A 4 -6.20 18.24 -13.96
C LEU A 4 -6.07 17.78 -12.50
N TYR A 5 -5.27 16.75 -12.28
CA TYR A 5 -4.87 16.27 -10.97
C TYR A 5 -3.99 17.35 -10.31
N ARG A 6 -4.61 18.28 -9.58
CA ARG A 6 -3.89 19.30 -8.79
C ARG A 6 -2.98 18.56 -7.80
N ALA A 7 -1.69 18.55 -8.10
CA ALA A 7 -0.62 18.21 -7.18
C ALA A 7 -0.53 19.32 -6.10
N GLY A 8 -1.42 19.26 -5.12
CA GLY A 8 -1.43 20.14 -3.96
C GLY A 8 -1.28 19.34 -2.69
N LYS A 9 -0.10 19.42 -2.06
CA LYS A 9 0.22 19.06 -0.66
C LYS A 9 -0.76 18.08 0.01
N SER A 10 -0.66 16.79 -0.26
CA SER A 10 -1.29 15.78 0.60
C SER A 10 -0.22 15.13 1.46
N GLY A 11 -0.24 15.42 2.76
CA GLY A 11 0.50 14.63 3.75
C GLY A 11 0.29 13.14 3.51
N THR A 12 1.26 12.33 3.93
CA THR A 12 1.43 10.87 3.74
C THR A 12 0.19 9.96 3.86
N ARG A 13 -0.98 10.48 4.24
CA ARG A 13 -2.26 9.78 4.39
C ARG A 13 -2.85 9.19 3.10
N ASN A 14 -2.62 9.76 1.92
CA ASN A 14 -3.40 9.38 0.71
C ASN A 14 -2.61 8.63 -0.38
N CYS A 15 -1.32 8.34 -0.21
CA CYS A 15 -0.52 7.70 -1.28
C CYS A 15 -0.91 6.23 -1.50
N TRP A 16 -1.21 5.48 -0.45
CA TRP A 16 -1.55 4.06 -0.53
C TRP A 16 -2.86 3.81 -1.27
N ASN A 17 -3.89 4.60 -0.98
CA ASN A 17 -5.16 4.54 -1.72
C ASN A 17 -4.96 4.85 -3.21
N LYS A 18 -4.05 5.79 -3.54
CA LYS A 18 -3.68 6.09 -4.94
C LYS A 18 -2.93 4.96 -5.64
N MET A 19 -2.26 4.06 -4.90
CA MET A 19 -1.55 2.90 -5.47
C MET A 19 -2.49 1.74 -5.81
N ALA A 20 -3.66 1.67 -5.16
CA ALA A 20 -4.69 0.66 -5.41
C ALA A 20 -5.63 1.01 -6.59
N ILE A 21 -5.64 2.28 -7.01
CA ILE A 21 -6.53 2.76 -8.08
C ILE A 21 -5.91 2.44 -9.45
N LYS A 22 -6.66 1.70 -10.27
CA LYS A 22 -6.38 1.54 -11.70
C LYS A 22 -6.80 2.82 -12.42
N ILE A 23 -5.90 3.39 -13.22
CA ILE A 23 -6.19 4.50 -14.13
C ILE A 23 -6.11 3.95 -15.55
N PRO A 24 -7.24 3.73 -16.24
CA PRO A 24 -7.26 3.20 -17.60
C PRO A 24 -6.34 4.01 -18.52
N GLY A 25 -5.50 3.33 -19.31
CA GLY A 25 -4.60 3.96 -20.28
C GLY A 25 -3.37 4.67 -19.70
N VAL A 26 -3.21 4.75 -18.37
CA VAL A 26 -2.07 5.46 -17.73
C VAL A 26 -1.33 4.58 -16.74
N ARG A 27 -2.06 3.88 -15.85
CA ARG A 27 -1.45 3.14 -14.75
C ARG A 27 -2.28 1.95 -14.28
N ILE A 28 -1.65 0.78 -14.26
CA ILE A 28 -2.21 -0.44 -13.66
C ILE A 28 -2.19 -0.30 -12.13
N ALA A 29 -3.21 -0.82 -11.45
CA ALA A 29 -3.21 -0.90 -9.99
C ALA A 29 -2.01 -1.73 -9.50
N LEU A 30 -1.25 -1.17 -8.56
CA LEU A 30 -0.02 -1.77 -8.03
C LEU A 30 -0.30 -2.76 -6.90
N LEU A 31 -1.31 -2.46 -6.09
CA LEU A 31 -1.68 -3.27 -4.92
C LEU A 31 -3.15 -3.65 -5.00
N ASN A 32 -3.47 -4.85 -4.52
CA ASN A 32 -4.85 -5.24 -4.29
C ASN A 32 -5.44 -4.36 -3.15
N PRO A 33 -6.72 -3.96 -3.23
CA PRO A 33 -7.41 -3.27 -2.13
C PRO A 33 -7.28 -3.97 -0.77
N ALA A 34 -7.30 -5.31 -0.73
CA ALA A 34 -7.16 -6.08 0.51
C ALA A 34 -5.77 -5.91 1.13
N THR A 35 -4.70 -6.02 0.33
CA THR A 35 -3.32 -5.78 0.75
C THR A 35 -3.11 -4.34 1.20
N THR A 36 -3.72 -3.40 0.49
CA THR A 36 -3.67 -1.95 0.82
C THR A 36 -4.25 -1.68 2.20
N LYS A 37 -5.35 -2.33 2.57
CA LYS A 37 -5.94 -2.20 3.91
C LYS A 37 -4.99 -2.72 5.01
N LYS A 38 -4.37 -3.88 4.82
CA LYS A 38 -3.40 -4.45 5.78
C LYS A 38 -2.18 -3.54 5.96
N LEU A 39 -1.62 -3.02 4.87
CA LEU A 39 -0.50 -2.08 4.91
C LEU A 39 -0.88 -0.74 5.53
N HIS A 40 -2.12 -0.29 5.33
CA HIS A 40 -2.64 0.91 5.97
C HIS A 40 -2.71 0.76 7.50
N GLU A 41 -3.16 -0.38 8.02
CA GLU A 41 -3.18 -0.66 9.46
C GLU A 41 -1.77 -0.66 10.05
N LEU A 42 -0.82 -1.36 9.43
CA LEU A 42 0.58 -1.38 9.84
C LEU A 42 1.21 0.03 9.84
N ARG A 43 0.91 0.83 8.81
CA ARG A 43 1.36 2.23 8.73
C ARG A 43 0.74 3.11 9.82
N SER A 44 -0.56 2.92 10.07
CA SER A 44 -1.30 3.67 11.08
C SER A 44 -0.79 3.36 12.48
N PHE A 45 -0.40 2.11 12.73
CA PHE A 45 0.32 1.71 13.93
C PHE A 45 1.65 2.43 14.07
N ARG A 46 2.51 2.44 13.03
CA ARG A 46 3.80 3.17 13.07
C ARG A 46 3.60 4.65 13.41
N TYR A 47 2.57 5.28 12.81
CA TYR A 47 2.24 6.68 13.10
C TYR A 47 1.82 6.87 14.56
N ARG A 48 0.95 6.00 15.08
CA ARG A 48 0.51 6.04 16.48
C ARG A 48 1.65 5.74 17.44
N PHE A 49 2.49 4.76 17.14
CA PHE A 49 3.67 4.39 17.92
C PHE A 49 4.64 5.55 18.09
N ARG A 50 4.86 6.34 17.03
CA ARG A 50 5.70 7.54 17.08
C ARG A 50 5.08 8.69 17.87
N ASN A 51 3.76 8.74 18.03
CA ASN A 51 3.08 9.82 18.75
C ASN A 51 2.78 9.46 20.21
N VAL A 52 2.71 8.17 20.54
CA VAL A 52 2.49 7.66 21.91
C VAL A 52 3.85 7.29 22.49
N TYR A 53 4.64 8.31 22.83
CA TYR A 53 5.81 8.10 23.68
C TYR A 53 5.33 7.84 25.12
N GLY A 54 5.19 6.56 25.49
CA GLY A 54 5.47 6.13 26.86
C GLY A 54 4.34 5.58 27.75
N TYR A 55 3.05 5.90 27.56
CA TYR A 55 2.05 5.60 28.63
C TYR A 55 0.79 4.79 28.28
N MET A 56 0.48 4.56 27.00
CA MET A 56 -0.69 3.72 26.62
C MET A 56 -0.40 2.94 25.33
N LEU A 57 0.65 2.10 25.33
CA LEU A 57 0.83 1.14 24.25
C LEU A 57 -0.16 -0.01 24.45
N ASP A 58 -1.09 -0.17 23.51
CA ASP A 58 -2.02 -1.30 23.50
C ASP A 58 -1.29 -2.55 23.00
N PHE A 59 -0.83 -3.37 23.94
CA PHE A 59 -0.11 -4.62 23.65
C PHE A 59 -0.95 -5.64 22.88
N ASN A 60 -2.28 -5.62 23.02
CA ASN A 60 -3.15 -6.51 22.25
C ASN A 60 -3.12 -6.12 20.77
N LYS A 61 -3.23 -4.81 20.47
CA LYS A 61 -3.06 -4.32 19.08
C LYS A 61 -1.69 -4.63 18.50
N LEU A 62 -0.62 -4.55 19.30
CA LEU A 62 0.71 -4.92 18.84
C LEU A 62 0.77 -6.42 18.44
N LYS A 63 0.22 -7.31 19.27
CA LYS A 63 0.16 -8.75 18.96
C LYS A 63 -0.63 -9.02 17.68
N ASP A 64 -1.79 -8.40 17.52
CA ASP A 64 -2.63 -8.56 16.32
C ASP A 64 -1.90 -8.11 15.04
N LEU A 65 -1.17 -7.00 15.12
CA LEU A 65 -0.39 -6.48 13.99
C LEU A 65 0.80 -7.37 13.64
N LEU A 66 1.48 -7.92 14.66
CA LEU A 66 2.56 -8.88 14.47
C LEU A 66 2.05 -10.18 13.83
N ALA A 67 0.88 -10.67 14.26
CA ALA A 67 0.25 -11.84 13.65
C ALA A 67 -0.17 -11.59 12.19
N MET A 68 -0.58 -10.36 11.85
CA MET A 68 -0.95 -9.98 10.48
C MET A 68 0.26 -9.79 9.55
N LEU A 69 1.44 -9.47 10.09
CA LEU A 69 2.61 -9.06 9.33
C LEU A 69 3.07 -10.10 8.27
N PRO A 70 3.21 -11.41 8.58
CA PRO A 70 3.65 -12.39 7.59
C PRO A 70 2.69 -12.49 6.41
N ALA A 71 1.38 -12.49 6.68
CA ALA A 71 0.36 -12.51 5.64
C ALA A 71 0.41 -11.26 4.77
N ALA A 72 0.55 -10.07 5.39
CA ALA A 72 0.64 -8.81 4.66
C ALA A 72 1.89 -8.74 3.75
N LEU A 73 3.04 -9.26 4.21
CA LEU A 73 4.27 -9.31 3.41
C LEU A 73 4.16 -10.28 2.23
N ARG A 74 3.57 -11.46 2.46
CA ARG A 74 3.32 -12.44 1.40
C ARG A 74 2.41 -11.85 0.32
N ASP A 75 1.30 -11.25 0.73
CA ASP A 75 0.32 -10.67 -0.19
C ASP A 75 0.93 -9.48 -0.96
N MET A 76 1.72 -8.63 -0.28
CA MET A 76 2.45 -7.54 -0.93
C MET A 76 3.46 -8.05 -1.97
N ARG A 77 4.22 -9.10 -1.64
CA ARG A 77 5.18 -9.70 -2.59
C ARG A 77 4.46 -10.25 -3.82
N SER A 78 3.34 -10.95 -3.62
CA SER A 78 2.52 -11.46 -4.71
C SER A 78 1.98 -10.35 -5.61
N ASP A 79 1.44 -9.28 -5.01
CA ASP A 79 0.94 -8.11 -5.74
C ASP A 79 2.05 -7.45 -6.58
N LEU A 80 3.26 -7.30 -6.03
CA LEU A 80 4.40 -6.73 -6.76
C LEU A 80 4.87 -7.61 -7.92
N THR A 81 4.91 -8.93 -7.73
CA THR A 81 5.25 -9.87 -8.80
C THR A 81 4.21 -9.82 -9.92
N LEU A 82 2.91 -9.79 -9.57
CA LEU A 82 1.83 -9.69 -10.53
C LEU A 82 1.86 -8.36 -11.28
N PHE A 83 2.10 -7.25 -10.57
CA PHE A 83 2.26 -5.93 -11.18
C PHE A 83 3.43 -5.91 -12.16
N ARG A 84 4.60 -6.43 -11.76
CA ARG A 84 5.78 -6.53 -12.64
C ARG A 84 5.47 -7.33 -13.89
N LYS A 85 4.80 -8.48 -13.76
CA LYS A 85 4.36 -9.29 -14.91
C LYS A 85 3.45 -8.50 -15.85
N LYS A 86 2.40 -7.87 -15.32
CA LYS A 86 1.45 -7.07 -16.11
C LYS A 86 2.10 -5.88 -16.81
N MET A 87 3.04 -5.21 -16.15
CA MET A 87 3.80 -4.12 -16.75
C MET A 87 4.67 -4.63 -17.91
N ARG A 88 5.30 -5.80 -17.77
CA ARG A 88 6.06 -6.39 -18.88
C ARG A 88 5.18 -6.73 -20.07
N GLU A 89 4.04 -7.37 -19.81
CA GLU A 89 3.05 -7.71 -20.85
C GLU A 89 2.48 -6.45 -21.54
N MET A 90 2.34 -5.33 -20.81
CA MET A 90 1.81 -4.09 -21.37
C MET A 90 2.83 -3.33 -22.25
N TYR A 91 4.12 -3.48 -21.99
CA TYR A 91 5.20 -2.74 -22.65
C TYR A 91 6.18 -3.63 -23.43
N ASP A 92 5.83 -4.90 -23.65
CA ASP A 92 6.65 -5.91 -24.35
C ASP A 92 8.11 -5.97 -23.85
N LEU A 93 8.30 -5.85 -22.53
CA LEU A 93 9.62 -5.85 -21.91
C LEU A 93 10.16 -7.28 -21.74
N PRO A 94 11.46 -7.53 -22.03
CA PRO A 94 12.08 -8.83 -21.85
C PRO A 94 12.08 -9.26 -20.37
N ALA A 95 12.05 -10.58 -20.14
CA ALA A 95 12.17 -11.12 -18.80
C ALA A 95 13.63 -11.18 -18.37
N ASP A 96 13.99 -10.55 -17.24
CA ASP A 96 15.26 -10.83 -16.53
C ASP A 96 15.37 -12.30 -16.12
#